data_AF-A0A6A8Q7E8-F1
#
_entry.id   AF-A0A6A8Q7E8-F1
#
_cell.length_a   1.000
_cell.length_b   1.000
_cell.length_c   1.000
_cell.angle_alpha   90.00
_cell.angle_beta   90.00
_cell.angle_gamma   90.00
#
_symmetry.space_group_name_H-M   'P 1'
#
loop_
_entity.id
_entity.type
_entity.pdbx_description
1 polymer ?
#
loop_
_entity_poly.entity_id
_entity_poly.type
_entity_poly.pdbx_seq_one_letter_code
_entity_poly.pdbx_strand_id
1 'polypeptide(L)' 'MSFISISVQLYIIGGLFIAAGLLHFIKPDMYVRIMPDYIPYHLAMVYISGVAEILGYLPN' A
#
# COMPACT_ATOMS: atom_id res chain seq x y z
N MET A 1 11.41 26.85 0.80
CA MET A 1 11.26 26.53 2.24
C MET A 1 10.34 25.32 2.36
N SER A 2 10.92 24.13 2.59
CA SER A 2 10.15 23.05 3.20
C SER A 2 10.15 23.29 4.70
N PHE A 3 8.98 23.46 5.32
CA PHE A 3 8.83 23.67 6.76
C PHE A 3 8.99 22.37 7.57
N ILE A 4 9.19 21.24 6.89
CA ILE A 4 9.31 19.90 7.46
C ILE A 4 10.65 19.30 7.00
N SER A 5 11.36 18.55 7.85
CA SER A 5 12.58 17.87 7.43
C SER A 5 12.27 16.70 6.49
N ILE A 6 13.21 16.38 5.57
CA ILE A 6 13.08 15.22 4.68
C ILE A 6 12.80 13.94 5.47
N SER A 7 13.46 13.74 6.61
CA SER A 7 13.24 12.57 7.46
C SER A 7 11.79 12.47 7.94
N VAL A 8 11.20 13.58 8.39
CA VAL A 8 9.80 13.59 8.84
C VAL A 8 8.85 13.31 7.68
N GLN A 9 9.14 13.81 6.47
CA GLN A 9 8.35 13.49 5.28
C GLN A 9 8.40 12.00 4.94
N LEU A 10 9.58 11.37 5.03
CA LEU A 10 9.76 9.94 4.78
C LEU A 10 8.96 9.10 5.76
N TYR A 11 8.95 9.46 7.06
CA TYR A 11 8.13 8.75 8.05
C TYR A 11 6.63 8.94 7.83
N ILE A 12 6.19 10.14 7.46
CA ILE A 12 4.78 10.39 7.15
C ILE A 12 4.35 9.55 5.94
N ILE A 13 5.12 9.61 4.85
CA ILE A 13 4.83 8.87 3.63
C ILE A 13 4.88 7.36 3.90
N GLY A 14 5.91 6.87 4.57
CA GLY A 14 6.04 5.46 4.93
C GLY A 14 4.86 4.96 5.77
N GLY A 15 4.43 5.75 6.76
CA GLY A 15 3.24 5.44 7.56
C GLY A 15 1.95 5.37 6.74
N LEU A 16 1.77 6.28 5.77
CA LEU A 16 0.62 6.26 4.86
C LEU A 16 0.61 5.01 3.96
N PHE A 17 1.76 4.62 3.42
CA PHE A 17 1.88 3.40 2.60
C PHE A 17 1.65 2.13 3.41
N ILE A 18 2.14 2.06 4.65
CA ILE A 18 1.84 0.92 5.54
C ILE A 18 0.33 0.86 5.82
N ALA A 19 -0.31 1.99 6.11
CA ALA A 19 -1.75 2.04 6.34
C ALA A 19 -2.57 1.64 5.10
N ALA A 20 -2.16 2.11 3.91
CA ALA A 20 -2.79 1.76 2.64
C ALA A 20 -2.57 0.29 2.27
N GLY A 21 -1.38 -0.26 2.51
CA GLY A 21 -1.09 -1.68 2.35
C GLY A 21 -1.94 -2.56 3.27
N LEU A 22 -2.17 -2.13 4.52
CA LEU A 22 -3.08 -2.83 5.44
C LEU A 22 -4.53 -2.85 4.94
N LEU A 23 -5.00 -1.81 4.24
CA LEU A 23 -6.35 -1.77 3.69
C LEU A 23 -6.61 -2.86 2.64
N HIS A 24 -5.57 -3.35 1.95
CA HIS A 24 -5.70 -4.50 1.03
C HIS A 24 -6.15 -5.78 1.76
N PHE A 25 -5.83 -5.91 3.05
CA PHE A 25 -6.22 -7.07 3.88
C PHE A 25 -7.51 -6.83 4.67
N ILE A 26 -7.78 -5.57 5.08
CA ILE A 26 -8.98 -5.22 5.86
C ILE A 26 -10.21 -5.09 4.95
N LYS A 27 -10.05 -4.55 3.74
CA LYS A 27 -11.14 -4.30 2.77
C LYS A 27 -10.75 -4.73 1.35
N PRO A 28 -10.38 -6.01 1.12
CA PRO A 28 -9.94 -6.50 -0.19
C PRO A 28 -10.97 -6.27 -1.30
N ASP A 29 -12.26 -6.34 -0.99
CA ASP A 29 -13.35 -6.18 -1.97
C ASP A 29 -13.29 -4.86 -2.74
N MET A 30 -12.82 -3.78 -2.13
CA MET A 30 -12.68 -2.49 -2.81
C MET A 30 -11.64 -2.56 -3.94
N TYR A 31 -10.56 -3.30 -3.69
CA TYR A 31 -9.46 -3.47 -4.63
C TYR A 31 -9.78 -4.53 -5.69
N VAL A 32 -10.43 -5.62 -5.30
CA VAL A 32 -10.86 -6.68 -6.22
C VAL A 32 -11.84 -6.14 -7.27
N ARG A 33 -12.74 -5.22 -6.90
CA ARG A 33 -13.74 -4.63 -7.82
C ARG A 33 -13.14 -3.76 -8.93
N ILE A 34 -11.93 -3.22 -8.72
CA ILE A 34 -11.25 -2.37 -9.71
C ILE A 34 -10.18 -3.14 -10.49
N MET A 35 -9.93 -4.41 -10.15
CA MET A 35 -8.95 -5.24 -10.85
C MET A 35 -9.42 -5.53 -12.29
N PRO A 36 -8.54 -5.35 -13.30
CA PRO A 36 -8.87 -5.69 -14.68
C PRO A 36 -9.09 -7.19 -14.88
N ASP A 37 -10.07 -7.56 -15.70
CA ASP A 37 -10.46 -8.96 -15.96
C ASP A 37 -9.36 -9.85 -16.54
N TYR A 38 -8.29 -9.28 -17.10
CA TYR A 38 -7.15 -10.03 -17.63
C TYR A 38 -6.16 -10.50 -16.55
N ILE A 39 -6.31 -10.04 -15.30
CA ILE A 39 -5.48 -10.51 -14.19
C ILE A 39 -6.16 -11.75 -13.58
N PRO A 40 -5.50 -12.92 -13.53
CA PRO A 40 -6.08 -14.05 -12.82
C PRO A 40 -5.92 -13.86 -11.30
N TYR A 41 -6.77 -14.54 -10.52
CA TYR A 41 -6.66 -14.60 -9.05
C TYR A 41 -6.68 -13.22 -8.37
N HIS A 42 -7.66 -12.35 -8.68
CA HIS A 42 -7.76 -10.97 -8.18
C HIS A 42 -7.47 -10.84 -6.68
N LEU A 43 -8.11 -11.66 -5.84
CA LEU A 43 -7.91 -11.60 -4.38
C LEU A 43 -6.47 -11.88 -3.95
N ALA A 44 -5.83 -12.87 -4.57
CA ALA A 44 -4.43 -13.19 -4.28
C ALA A 44 -3.51 -12.05 -4.71
N MET A 45 -3.78 -11.46 -5.88
CA MET A 45 -3.02 -10.32 -6.40
C MET A 45 -3.16 -9.08 -5.51
N VAL A 46 -4.36 -8.83 -4.96
CA VAL A 46 -4.60 -7.76 -3.98
C VAL A 46 -3.79 -7.98 -2.69
N TYR A 47 -3.70 -9.22 -2.20
CA TYR A 47 -2.88 -9.50 -1.01
C TYR A 47 -1.38 -9.38 -1.31
N ILE A 48 -0.92 -9.85 -2.46
CA ILE A 48 0.48 -9.70 -2.89
C ILE A 48 0.84 -8.22 -3.02
N SER A 49 -0.01 -7.39 -3.63
CA SER A 49 0.23 -5.95 -3.74
C SER A 49 0.24 -5.27 -2.37
N GLY A 50 -0.64 -5.66 -1.45
CA GLY A 50 -0.64 -5.16 -0.08
C GLY A 50 0.66 -5.49 0.68
N VAL A 51 1.20 -6.71 0.52
CA VAL A 51 2.52 -7.06 1.10
C VAL A 51 3.63 -6.21 0.48
N ALA A 52 3.65 -6.06 -0.84
CA ALA A 52 4.66 -5.28 -1.54
C ALA A 52 4.64 -3.79 -1.13
N GLU A 53 3.45 -3.23 -0.90
CA GLU A 53 3.27 -1.85 -0.47
C GLU A 53 3.83 -1.62 0.95
N ILE A 54 3.53 -2.52 1.90
CA ILE A 54 4.03 -2.44 3.27
C ILE A 54 5.56 -2.57 3.30
N LEU A 55 6.11 -3.56 2.58
CA LEU A 55 7.55 -3.84 2.60
C LEU A 55 8.37 -2.78 1.86
N GLY A 56 7.84 -2.24 0.75
CA GLY A 56 8.54 -1.22 -0.04
C GLY A 56 8.71 0.11 0.67
N TYR A 57 7.92 0.37 1.72
CA TYR A 57 7.92 1.62 2.49
C TYR A 57 8.25 1.42 3.97
N LEU A 58 8.72 0.24 4.34
CA LEU A 58 9.22 0.00 5.69
C LEU A 58 10.52 0.81 5.87
N PRO A 59 10.57 1.76 6.83
CA PRO A 59 11.75 2.60 7.01
C PRO A 59 12.95 1.77 7.46
N ASN A 60 14.06 1.94 6.75
CA ASN A 60 15.36 1.28 6.95
C ASN A 60 16.44 2.28 7.37
#